data_AF-A0A9D7EAV6-F1
#
_entry.id   AF-A0A9D7EAV6-F1
#
_cell.length_a   1.000
_cell.length_b   1.000
_cell.length_c   1.000
_cell.angle_alpha   90.00
_cell.angle_beta   90.00
_cell.angle_gamma   90.00
#
_symmetry.space_group_name_H-M   'P 1'
#
loop_
_entity.id
_entity.type
_entity.pdbx_description
1 polymer ?
#
loop_
_entity_poly.entity_id
_entity_poly.type
_entity_poly.pdbx_seq_one_letter_code
_entity_poly.pdbx_strand_id
1 'polypeptide(L)' 'MNYGLSVKGVRLAAFFMERPDRVKISMRSKGLLPVDRFLSAHFDGGGHANAAGGQSTAPLPEVVARFMELLPSFIAAHPE' A
#
# COMPACT_ATOMS: atom_id res chain seq x y z
N MET A 1 -4.40 -0.92 -11.80
CA MET A 1 -4.11 -0.09 -10.60
C MET A 1 -3.65 1.34 -10.92
N ASN A 2 -3.24 1.66 -12.16
CA ASN A 2 -2.72 2.99 -12.49
C ASN A 2 -3.77 4.11 -12.46
N TYR A 3 -5.07 3.79 -12.47
CA TYR A 3 -6.16 4.79 -12.41
C TYR A 3 -6.13 5.66 -11.14
N GLY A 4 -5.72 5.12 -9.99
CA GLY A 4 -5.62 5.93 -8.77
C GLY A 4 -4.58 7.04 -8.89
N LEU A 5 -3.51 6.79 -9.64
CA LEU A 5 -2.43 7.74 -9.88
C LEU A 5 -2.73 8.74 -11.03
N SER A 6 -3.77 8.54 -11.84
CA SER A 6 -4.12 9.50 -12.89
C SER A 6 -4.82 10.75 -12.34
N VAL A 7 -5.29 10.72 -11.09
CA VAL A 7 -5.87 11.89 -10.42
C VAL A 7 -4.76 12.90 -10.09
N LYS A 8 -4.95 14.16 -10.50
CA LYS A 8 -4.00 15.24 -10.25
C LYS A 8 -3.78 15.41 -8.74
N GLY A 9 -2.51 15.48 -8.33
CA GLY A 9 -2.13 15.61 -6.91
C GLY A 9 -1.99 14.29 -6.15
N VAL A 10 -2.41 13.17 -6.71
CA VAL A 10 -2.23 11.86 -6.06
C VAL A 10 -0.82 11.30 -6.33
N ARG A 11 -0.09 11.06 -5.24
CA ARG A 11 1.26 10.46 -5.24
C ARG A 11 1.28 9.01 -4.80
N LEU A 12 0.22 8.52 -4.15
CA LEU A 12 0.09 7.15 -3.68
C LEU A 12 -1.34 6.64 -3.91
N ALA A 13 -1.47 5.43 -4.42
CA ALA A 13 -2.72 4.70 -4.53
C ALA A 13 -2.53 3.30 -3.97
N ALA A 14 -3.44 2.87 -3.09
CA ALA A 14 -3.52 1.52 -2.59
C ALA A 14 -4.90 0.93 -2.93
N PHE A 15 -4.96 -0.36 -3.24
CA PHE A 15 -6.23 -1.06 -3.38
C PHE A 15 -6.17 -2.44 -2.74
N PHE A 16 -7.28 -2.75 -2.08
CA PHE A 16 -7.46 -3.90 -1.23
C PHE A 16 -8.52 -4.79 -1.86
N MET A 17 -8.25 -6.09 -1.86
CA MET A 17 -9.13 -7.09 -2.42
C MET A 17 -9.22 -8.26 -1.47
N GLU A 18 -10.40 -8.44 -0.89
CA GLU A 18 -10.70 -9.60 -0.07
C GLU A 18 -10.84 -10.84 -0.95
N ARG A 19 -10.18 -11.92 -0.52
CA ARG A 19 -10.29 -13.28 -1.06
C ARG A 19 -10.70 -14.20 0.09
N PRO A 20 -11.22 -15.40 -0.20
CA PRO A 20 -11.69 -16.33 0.84
C PRO A 20 -10.64 -16.65 1.93
N ASP A 21 -9.36 -16.56 1.59
CA ASP A 21 -8.24 -16.96 2.43
C ASP A 21 -7.35 -15.80 2.90
N ARG A 22 -7.43 -14.64 2.23
CA ARG A 22 -6.54 -13.50 2.49
C ARG A 22 -7.06 -12.20 1.90
N VAL A 23 -6.57 -11.09 2.42
CA VAL A 23 -6.71 -9.77 1.80
C VAL A 23 -5.45 -9.48 1.01
N LYS A 24 -5.59 -9.26 -0.31
CA LYS A 24 -4.50 -8.80 -1.15
C LYS A 24 -4.46 -7.27 -1.15
N ILE A 25 -3.26 -6.73 -1.01
CA ILE A 25 -2.97 -5.30 -1.08
C ILE A 25 -2.11 -5.07 -2.30
N SER A 26 -2.39 -4.03 -3.07
CA SER A 26 -1.48 -3.57 -4.10
C SER A 26 -1.28 -2.08 -3.96
N MET A 27 -0.06 -1.61 -4.20
CA MET A 27 0.30 -0.21 -4.09
C MET A 27 1.00 0.27 -5.34
N ARG A 28 0.75 1.53 -5.67
CA ARG A 28 1.42 2.28 -6.71
C ARG A 28 1.72 3.67 -6.18
N SER A 29 2.92 4.17 -6.44
CA SER A 29 3.33 5.51 -6.02
C SER A 29 4.04 6.27 -7.15
N LYS A 30 4.30 7.55 -6.91
CA LYS A 30 5.15 8.42 -7.73
C LYS A 30 6.26 8.98 -6.86
N GLY A 31 7.37 9.40 -7.48
CA GLY A 31 8.48 10.03 -6.76
C GLY A 31 9.22 9.04 -5.87
N LEU A 32 9.70 9.55 -4.72
CA LEU A 32 10.53 8.81 -3.76
C LEU A 32 9.68 8.19 -2.65
N LEU A 33 8.68 7.39 -3.05
CA LEU A 33 7.76 6.70 -2.15
C LEU A 33 7.89 5.17 -2.32
N PRO A 34 8.84 4.51 -1.62
CA PRO A 34 9.15 3.09 -1.77
C PRO A 34 8.08 2.20 -1.12
N VAL A 35 7.02 1.91 -1.85
CA VAL A 35 5.87 1.10 -1.39
C VAL A 35 6.19 -0.39 -1.23
N ASP A 36 7.25 -0.87 -1.88
CA ASP A 36 7.77 -2.23 -1.65
C ASP A 36 8.24 -2.42 -0.21
N ARG A 37 8.98 -1.45 0.33
CA ARG A 37 9.48 -1.47 1.71
C ARG A 37 8.35 -1.44 2.72
N PHE A 38 7.33 -0.59 2.47
CA PHE A 38 6.15 -0.52 3.32
C PHE A 38 5.39 -1.85 3.37
N LEU A 39 5.13 -2.47 2.20
CA LEU A 39 4.42 -3.74 2.14
C LEU A 39 5.25 -4.90 2.70
N SER A 40 6.56 -4.93 2.44
CA SER A 40 7.45 -5.96 2.97
C SER A 40 7.53 -5.92 4.50
N ALA A 41 7.58 -4.73 5.10
CA ALA A 41 7.66 -4.58 6.55
C ALA A 41 6.37 -4.93 7.31
N HIS A 42 5.20 -4.83 6.66
CA HIS A 42 3.92 -4.84 7.38
C HIS A 42 2.88 -5.84 6.87
N PHE A 43 2.99 -6.29 5.62
CA PHE A 43 1.96 -7.04 4.91
C PHE A 43 2.53 -8.15 4.02
N ASP A 44 3.56 -8.87 4.46
CA ASP A 44 4.12 -10.04 3.75
C ASP A 44 4.27 -9.81 2.23
N GLY A 45 4.87 -8.66 1.90
CA GLY A 45 4.84 -8.09 0.56
C GLY A 45 6.21 -7.85 -0.05
N GLY A 46 6.20 -7.32 -1.26
CA GLY A 46 7.38 -6.98 -2.04
C GLY A 46 7.03 -6.54 -3.46
N GLY A 47 8.07 -6.28 -4.25
CA GLY A 47 7.94 -5.83 -5.64
C GLY A 47 8.97 -4.77 -5.98
N HIS A 48 8.56 -3.75 -6.74
CA HIS A 48 9.41 -2.60 -7.07
C HIS A 48 9.08 -1.40 -6.21
N ALA A 49 10.06 -0.50 -6.05
CA ALA A 49 9.96 0.73 -5.27
C ALA A 49 8.60 1.43 -5.41
N ASN A 50 8.11 1.65 -6.63
CA ASN A 50 6.85 2.38 -6.87
C ASN A 50 5.67 1.49 -7.29
N ALA A 51 5.84 0.17 -7.26
CA ALA A 51 4.84 -0.79 -7.69
C ALA A 51 5.03 -2.14 -6.98
N ALA A 52 4.27 -2.34 -5.91
CA ALA A 52 4.41 -3.50 -5.04
C ALA A 52 3.05 -4.10 -4.64
N GLY A 53 3.11 -5.32 -4.10
CA GLY A 53 1.94 -6.04 -3.58
C GLY A 53 2.26 -6.69 -2.23
N GLY A 54 1.22 -6.93 -1.44
CA GLY A 54 1.30 -7.62 -0.15
C GLY A 54 -0.01 -8.36 0.15
N GLN A 55 -0.04 -9.03 1.28
CA GLN A 55 -1.18 -9.80 1.74
C GLN A 55 -1.30 -9.81 3.27
N SER A 56 -2.49 -10.14 3.76
CA SER A 56 -2.74 -10.41 5.17
C SER A 56 -3.82 -11.48 5.30
N THR A 57 -3.74 -12.33 6.32
CA THR A 57 -4.79 -13.30 6.66
C THR A 57 -5.85 -12.72 7.60
N ALA A 58 -5.67 -11.48 8.07
CA ALA A 58 -6.66 -10.78 8.87
C ALA A 58 -7.85 -10.29 8.02
N PRO A 59 -9.03 -10.10 8.62
CA PRO A 59 -10.21 -9.56 7.92
C PRO A 59 -9.97 -8.21 7.26
N LEU A 60 -10.64 -7.93 6.14
CA LEU A 60 -10.47 -6.69 5.38
C LEU A 60 -10.58 -5.41 6.24
N PRO A 61 -11.54 -5.25 7.16
CA PRO A 61 -11.62 -4.06 7.99
C PRO A 61 -10.39 -3.83 8.87
N GLU A 62 -9.83 -4.90 9.45
CA GLU A 62 -8.63 -4.82 10.29
C GLU A 62 -7.38 -4.48 9.46
N VAL A 63 -7.28 -5.04 8.25
CA VAL A 63 -6.18 -4.75 7.33
C VAL A 63 -6.19 -3.28 6.91
N VAL A 64 -7.36 -2.74 6.60
CA VAL A 64 -7.52 -1.32 6.25
C VAL A 64 -7.22 -0.43 7.46
N ALA A 65 -7.71 -0.78 8.65
CA ALA A 65 -7.43 -0.01 9.88
C ALA A 65 -5.93 0.06 10.17
N ARG A 66 -5.24 -1.09 10.16
CA ARG A 66 -3.78 -1.16 10.35
C ARG A 66 -3.02 -0.38 9.28
N PHE A 67 -3.46 -0.47 8.02
CA PHE A 67 -2.85 0.31 6.93
C PHE A 67 -2.96 1.82 7.19
N MET A 68 -4.13 2.30 7.59
CA MET A 68 -4.38 3.72 7.88
C MET A 68 -3.61 4.21 9.11
N GLU A 69 -3.35 3.36 10.10
CA GLU A 69 -2.52 3.67 11.26
C GLU A 69 -1.03 3.84 10.90
N LEU A 70 -0.52 2.99 10.02
CA LEU A 70 0.89 2.99 9.61
C LEU A 70 1.22 4.07 8.58
N LEU A 71 0.24 4.45 7.76
CA LEU A 71 0.45 5.34 6.62
C LEU A 71 1.00 6.73 6.97
N PRO A 72 0.52 7.45 8.02
CA PRO A 72 1.03 8.78 8.38
C PRO A 72 2.54 8.80 8.63
N SER A 73 3.04 7.84 9.42
CA SER A 73 4.47 7.71 9.71
C SER A 73 5.29 7.44 8.45
N PHE A 74 4.78 6.60 7.56
CA PHE A 74 5.43 6.32 6.28
C PHE A 74 5.48 7.56 5.38
N ILE A 75 4.39 8.33 5.27
CA ILE A 75 4.36 9.57 4.47
C ILE A 75 5.24 10.66 5.09
N ALA A 76 5.26 10.80 6.41
CA ALA A 76 6.13 11.77 7.09
C ALA A 76 7.62 11.50 6.84
N ALA A 77 8.00 10.23 6.72
CA ALA A 77 9.37 9.84 6.35
C ALA A 77 9.72 10.08 4.87
N HIS A 78 8.73 10.38 4.02
CA HIS A 78 8.88 10.56 2.57
C HIS A 78 8.08 11.79 2.08
N PRO A 79 8.50 13.01 2.46
CA PRO A 79 7.71 14.22 2.23
C PRO A 79 7.59 14.64 0.74
N GLU A 80 8.56 14.29 -0.10
CA GLU A 80 8.68 14.73 -1.50
C GLU A 80 7.89 13.89 -2.52
#